data_AF-A0A540WBL8-F1
#
_entry.id   AF-A0A540WBL8-F1
#
_cell.length_a   1.000
_cell.length_b   1.000
_cell.length_c   1.000
_cell.angle_alpha   90.00
_cell.angle_beta   90.00
_cell.angle_gamma   90.00
#
_symmetry.space_group_name_H-M   'P 1'
#
loop_
_entity.id
_entity.type
_entity.pdbx_description
1 polymer ?
#
loop_
_entity_poly.entity_id
_entity_poly.type
_entity_poly.pdbx_seq_one_letter_code
_entity_poly.pdbx_strand_id
1 'polypeptide(L)' 'MVVTDTYFRYCASCGTPVSEGPEGGYVCGACFHVVEPLGADAARRRRRAERAAMVAEAARLRALRQF' A
#
# COMPACT_ATOMS: atom_id res chain seq x y z
N MET A 1 27.78 -1.84 -5.74
CA MET A 1 27.41 -1.01 -4.57
C MET A 1 26.13 -0.29 -4.94
N VAL A 2 25.00 -0.66 -4.33
CA VAL A 2 23.73 0.05 -4.56
C VAL A 2 23.83 1.35 -3.78
N VAL A 3 23.98 2.46 -4.49
CA VAL A 3 23.97 3.80 -3.90
C VAL A 3 22.52 4.03 -3.46
N THR A 4 22.23 3.81 -2.19
CA THR A 4 20.97 4.25 -1.60
C THR A 4 21.14 5.72 -1.28
N ASP A 5 20.85 6.59 -2.27
CA ASP A 5 20.68 8.02 -2.02
C ASP A 5 19.54 8.17 -1.00
N THR A 6 19.89 8.27 0.28
CA THR A 6 18.94 8.64 1.33
C THR A 6 18.66 10.13 1.16
N TYR A 7 17.76 10.47 0.24
CA TYR A 7 17.18 11.80 0.17
C TYR A 7 16.42 12.04 1.48
N PHE A 8 17.01 12.80 2.39
CA PHE A 8 16.32 13.29 3.58
C PHE A 8 15.24 14.26 3.12
N ARG A 9 13.98 13.82 3.18
CA ARG A 9 12.83 14.67 3.00
C ARG A 9 12.32 15.15 4.35
N TYR A 10 11.57 16.24 4.33
CA TYR A 10 10.86 16.71 5.51
C TYR A 10 9.40 16.30 5.41
N CYS A 11 8.81 15.88 6.54
CA CYS A 11 7.39 15.58 6.63
C CYS A 11 6.58 16.81 6.22
N ALA A 12 5.63 16.64 5.30
CA ALA A 12 4.76 17.73 4.84
C ALA A 12 3.85 18.29 5.94
N SER A 13 3.60 17.52 7.01
CA SER A 13 2.69 17.91 8.09
C SER A 13 3.40 18.59 9.26
N CYS A 14 4.55 18.08 9.72
CA CYS A 14 5.23 18.58 10.92
C CYS A 14 6.68 19.03 10.69
N GLY A 15 7.21 18.91 9.47
CA GLY A 15 8.55 19.35 9.13
C GLY A 15 9.70 18.51 9.69
N THR A 16 9.43 17.40 10.39
CA THR A 16 10.51 16.52 10.88
C THR A 16 11.20 15.79 9.72
N PRO A 17 12.52 15.53 9.80
CA PRO A 17 13.22 14.73 8.81
C PRO A 17 12.65 13.31 8.75
N VAL A 18 12.41 12.82 7.55
CA VAL A 18 11.89 11.49 7.25
C VAL A 18 12.76 10.83 6.18
N SER A 19 12.89 9.51 6.27
CA SER A 19 13.51 8.69 5.23
C SER A 19 12.45 8.26 4.23
N GLU A 20 12.64 8.58 2.95
CA GLU A 20 11.80 8.03 1.89
C GLU A 20 12.10 6.52 1.71
N GLY A 21 11.04 5.74 1.53
CA GLY A 21 11.15 4.37 1.06
C GLY A 21 11.49 4.32 -0.44
N PRO A 22 11.89 3.15 -0.96
CA PRO A 22 12.37 3.00 -2.35
C PRO A 22 11.35 3.39 -3.44
N GLU A 23 10.06 3.47 -3.10
CA GLU A 23 8.98 3.87 -4.02
C GLU A 23 8.42 5.28 -3.75
N GLY A 24 9.14 6.11 -2.99
CA GLY A 24 8.76 7.51 -2.71
C GLY A 24 7.65 7.70 -1.68
N GLY A 25 7.21 6.62 -1.03
CA GLY A 25 6.33 6.69 0.14
C GLY A 25 7.14 6.79 1.44
N TYR A 26 6.57 7.43 2.46
CA TYR A 26 7.17 7.49 3.80
C TYR A 26 6.12 7.53 4.90
N VAL A 27 6.54 7.13 6.10
CA VAL A 27 5.76 7.31 7.34
C VAL A 27 6.57 8.15 8.30
N CYS A 28 5.99 9.27 8.74
CA CYS A 28 6.62 10.12 9.74
C CYS A 28 6.51 9.46 11.13
N GLY A 29 7.64 9.21 11.79
CA GLY A 29 7.67 8.66 13.15
C GLY A 29 7.22 9.62 14.25
N ALA A 30 7.11 10.93 13.97
CA ALA A 30 6.74 11.94 14.95
C ALA A 30 5.24 12.25 14.97
N CYS A 31 4.63 12.49 13.80
CA CYS A 31 3.20 12.83 13.68
C CYS A 31 2.35 11.74 13.03
N PHE A 32 2.95 10.59 12.69
CA PHE A 32 2.29 9.46 12.01
C PHE A 32 1.65 9.81 10.67
N HIS A 33 2.07 10.90 10.03
CA HIS A 33 1.64 11.23 8.67
C HIS A 33 2.19 10.21 7.68
N VAL A 34 1.30 9.68 6.85
CA VAL A 34 1.61 8.66 5.84
C VAL A 34 1.51 9.28 4.47
N VAL A 35 2.61 9.25 3.72
CA VAL A 35 2.63 9.52 2.28
C VAL A 35 2.78 8.20 1.57
N GLU A 36 1.81 7.87 0.75
CA GLU A 36 1.76 6.60 0.05
C GLU A 36 2.60 6.65 -1.23
N PRO A 37 3.32 5.57 -1.56
CA PRO A 37 4.09 5.52 -2.79
C PRO A 37 3.18 5.52 -4.02
N LEU A 38 3.72 6.00 -5.15
CA LEU A 38 3.03 6.00 -6.44
C LEU A 38 2.64 4.57 -6.83
N GLY A 39 1.33 4.31 -6.92
CA GLY A 39 0.79 2.98 -7.26
C GLY A 39 0.31 2.14 -6.07
N ALA A 40 0.48 2.61 -4.83
CA ALA A 40 -0.11 1.96 -3.65
C ALA A 40 -1.63 1.77 -3.79
N ASP A 41 -2.32 2.76 -4.37
CA ASP A 41 -3.74 2.67 -4.66
C ASP A 41 -4.08 1.59 -5.69
N ALA A 42 -3.28 1.48 -6.76
CA ALA A 42 -3.47 0.44 -7.77
C ALA A 42 -3.27 -0.95 -7.17
N ALA A 43 -2.21 -1.14 -6.36
CA ALA A 43 -1.94 -2.38 -5.67
C ALA A 43 -3.06 -2.75 -4.67
N ARG A 44 -3.59 -1.78 -3.92
CA ARG A 44 -4.72 -2.00 -3.01
C ARG A 44 -6.00 -2.34 -3.75
N ARG A 45 -6.32 -1.62 -4.83
CA ARG A 45 -7.48 -1.90 -5.69
C ARG A 45 -7.40 -3.31 -6.27
N ARG A 46 -6.23 -3.70 -6.79
CA ARG A 46 -6.00 -5.04 -7.31
C ARG A 46 -6.23 -6.13 -6.26
N ARG A 47 -5.64 -5.98 -5.05
CA ARG A 47 -5.85 -6.94 -3.95
C ARG A 47 -7.33 -7.05 -3.53
N ARG A 48 -8.07 -5.93 -3.55
CA ARG A 48 -9.52 -5.95 -3.28
C ARG A 48 -10.29 -6.70 -4.37
N ALA A 49 -9.96 -6.48 -5.64
CA ALA A 49 -10.57 -7.18 -6.77
C ALA A 49 -10.30 -8.69 -6.73
N GLU A 50 -9.06 -9.10 -6.46
CA GLU A 50 -8.67 -10.51 -6.31
C GLU A 50 -9.46 -11.20 -5.17
N ARG A 51 -9.59 -10.53 -4.01
CA ARG A 51 -10.42 -11.03 -2.90
C ARG A 51 -11.89 -11.14 -3.28
N ALA A 52 -12.44 -10.14 -3.97
CA ALA A 52 -13.82 -10.16 -4.42
C ALA A 52 -14.09 -11.32 -5.39
N ALA A 53 -13.17 -11.57 -6.33
CA ALA A 53 -13.24 -12.71 -7.24
C ALA A 53 -13.21 -14.05 -6.49
N MET A 54 -12.29 -14.21 -5.52
CA MET A 54 -12.23 -15.41 -4.70
C MET A 54 -13.53 -15.68 -3.94
N VAL A 55 -14.14 -14.63 -3.36
CA VAL A 55 -15.42 -14.74 -2.65
C VAL A 55 -16.56 -15.10 -3.61
N ALA A 56 -16.59 -14.52 -4.80
CA ALA A 56 -17.58 -14.84 -5.82
C ALA A 56 -17.49 -16.30 -6.29
N GLU A 57 -16.28 -16.80 -6.56
CA GLU A 57 -16.07 -18.20 -6.92
C GLU A 57 -16.46 -19.15 -5.78
N ALA A 58 -16.10 -18.82 -4.54
CA ALA A 58 -16.51 -19.61 -3.38
C ALA A 58 -18.05 -19.65 -3.22
N ALA A 59 -18.74 -18.54 -3.50
CA ALA A 59 -20.21 -18.50 -3.48
C ALA A 59 -20.82 -19.38 -4.59
N ARG A 60 -20.27 -19.36 -5.80
CA ARG A 60 -20.70 -20.23 -6.92
C ARG A 60 -20.57 -21.71 -6.56
N LEU A 61 -19.43 -22.12 -6.01
CA LEU A 61 -19.19 -23.50 -5.61
C LEU A 61 -20.14 -23.95 -4.48
N ARG A 62 -20.47 -23.06 -3.54
CA ARG A 62 -21.47 -23.34 -2.49
C ARG A 62 -22.86 -23.54 -3.10
N ALA A 63 -23.26 -22.71 -4.04
CA ALA A 63 -24.56 -22.84 -4.71
C ALA A 63 -24.68 -24.16 -5.48
N LEU A 64 -23.62 -24.60 -6.18
CA LEU A 64 -23.61 -25.88 -6.89
C LEU A 64 -23.66 -27.10 -5.98
N ARG A 65 -23.11 -27.01 -4.76
CA ARG A 65 -23.10 -28.09 -3.77
C ARG A 65 -24.42 -28.26 -3.00
N GLN A 66 -25.34 -27.29 -3.12
CA GLN A 66 -26.63 -27.32 -2.44
C GLN A 66 -27.72 -28.05 -3.24
N PHE A 67 -27.43 -28.43 -4.48
CA PHE A 67 -28.25 -29.31 -5.33
C PHE A 67 -27.64 -30.71 -5.37
#